data_AF-A0A2B0W0Z4-F1
#
_entry.id   AF-A0A2B0W0Z4-F1
#
_cell.length_a   1.000
_cell.length_b   1.000
_cell.length_c   1.000
_cell.angle_alpha   90.00
_cell.angle_beta   90.00
_cell.angle_gamma   90.00
#
_symmetry.space_group_name_H-M   'P 1'
#
loop_
_entity.id
_entity.type
_entity.pdbx_description
1 polymer ?
#
loop_
_entity_poly.entity_id
_entity_poly.type
_entity_poly.pdbx_seq_one_letter_code
_entity_poly.pdbx_strand_id
1 'polypeptide(L)'
;MTNTKVGETKVEGTKTWNDNNATDRPSSIKVDLLQNGKVVDTKEVTAASEWKYMFEKLQAYDANGVAYKYEVKEQQVAGYKSELKGYDITNTKVGKTKVEGTKTWNDDNAKDRPEMIKVDLLQNGTVIATQEVSKATGWKYEFKDLAAYDENGVAYKYEVKEQPVAGYESKV
;
A
#
# COMPACT_ATOMS: atom_id res chain seq x y z
N MET A 1 -18.36 -37.09 32.34
CA MET A 1 -17.63 -35.89 32.82
C MET A 1 -16.36 -35.78 32.01
N THR A 2 -16.10 -34.62 31.40
CA THR A 2 -14.90 -34.35 30.59
C THR A 2 -14.14 -33.20 31.23
N ASN A 3 -12.81 -33.33 31.37
CA ASN A 3 -11.95 -32.23 31.80
C ASN A 3 -11.38 -31.53 30.57
N THR A 4 -11.57 -30.21 30.49
CA THR A 4 -11.03 -29.38 29.40
C THR A 4 -9.81 -28.60 29.90
N LYS A 5 -8.77 -28.51 29.08
CA LYS A 5 -7.56 -27.73 29.37
C LYS A 5 -7.86 -26.24 29.17
N VAL A 6 -7.57 -25.43 30.18
CA VAL A 6 -7.70 -23.96 30.14
C VAL A 6 -6.33 -23.30 30.33
N GLY A 7 -6.16 -22.11 29.80
CA GLY A 7 -4.94 -21.32 29.96
C GLY A 7 -5.01 -20.01 29.19
N GLU A 8 -4.24 -19.02 29.63
CA GLU A 8 -4.08 -17.74 28.95
C GLU A 8 -2.67 -17.61 28.39
N THR A 9 -2.53 -16.81 27.34
CA THR A 9 -1.26 -16.44 26.73
C THR A 9 -1.27 -14.94 26.38
N LYS A 10 -0.12 -14.45 25.92
CA LYS A 10 0.03 -13.11 25.35
C LYS A 10 0.79 -13.19 24.04
N VAL A 11 0.55 -12.19 23.18
CA VAL A 11 1.32 -11.95 21.97
C VAL A 11 1.90 -10.56 22.07
N GLU A 12 3.22 -10.44 21.96
CA GLU A 12 3.93 -9.17 21.99
C GLU A 12 4.94 -9.11 20.85
N GLY A 13 5.14 -7.90 20.32
CA GLY A 13 6.04 -7.67 19.21
C GLY A 13 6.47 -6.21 19.13
N THR A 14 7.49 -5.98 18.32
CA THR A 14 8.07 -4.67 18.06
C THR A 14 7.92 -4.29 16.60
N LYS A 15 7.84 -2.99 16.34
CA LYS A 15 7.85 -2.42 15.00
C LYS A 15 9.18 -1.71 14.74
N THR A 16 9.87 -2.16 13.69
CA THR A 16 11.10 -1.55 13.20
C THR A 16 10.86 -0.86 11.86
N TRP A 17 11.49 0.29 11.66
CA TRP A 17 11.47 1.05 10.41
C TRP A 17 12.87 1.01 9.77
N ASN A 18 12.96 0.45 8.57
CA ASN A 18 14.14 0.47 7.71
C ASN A 18 13.91 1.49 6.57
N ASP A 19 14.02 2.77 6.91
CA ASP A 19 13.65 3.87 6.01
C ASP A 19 14.58 5.08 6.07
N ASN A 20 15.75 4.92 6.71
CA ASN A 20 16.72 5.99 6.91
C ASN A 20 16.10 7.25 7.55
N ASN A 21 15.18 7.08 8.50
CA ASN A 21 14.45 8.16 9.17
C ASN A 21 13.68 9.06 8.19
N ALA A 22 12.93 8.43 7.28
CA ALA A 22 12.08 9.11 6.32
C ALA A 22 11.17 10.15 6.99
N THR A 23 11.06 11.33 6.36
CA THR A 23 10.23 12.45 6.85
C THR A 23 8.73 12.24 6.62
N ASP A 24 8.37 11.33 5.72
CA ASP A 24 7.00 10.96 5.37
C ASP A 24 6.57 9.63 6.03
N ARG A 25 7.24 9.22 7.11
CA ARG A 25 6.83 8.07 7.92
C ARG A 25 5.46 8.36 8.56
N PRO A 26 4.49 7.42 8.52
CA PRO A 26 3.21 7.62 9.19
C PRO A 26 3.38 7.71 10.71
N SER A 27 2.47 8.43 11.37
CA SER A 27 2.46 8.58 12.83
C SER A 27 2.01 7.32 13.58
N SER A 28 1.26 6.45 12.90
CA SER A 28 0.77 5.19 13.44
C SER A 28 0.68 4.08 12.40
N ILE A 29 0.60 2.84 12.88
CA ILE A 29 0.24 1.65 12.11
C ILE A 29 -0.87 0.90 12.83
N LYS A 30 -1.55 0.00 12.12
CA LYS A 30 -2.51 -0.94 12.72
C LYS A 30 -2.00 -2.36 12.58
N VAL A 31 -1.96 -3.08 13.70
CA VAL A 31 -1.57 -4.48 13.78
C VAL A 31 -2.79 -5.29 14.18
N ASP A 32 -3.19 -6.21 13.32
CA ASP A 32 -4.27 -7.16 13.55
C ASP A 32 -3.72 -8.41 14.25
N LEU A 33 -4.41 -8.87 15.29
CA LEU A 33 -4.23 -10.19 15.89
C LEU A 33 -5.17 -11.17 15.21
N LEU A 34 -4.62 -12.24 14.67
CA LEU A 34 -5.37 -13.33 14.06
C LEU A 34 -5.38 -14.54 14.97
N GLN A 35 -6.57 -15.08 15.24
CA GLN A 35 -6.78 -16.37 15.90
C GLN A 35 -7.28 -17.37 14.85
N ASN A 36 -6.52 -18.43 14.59
CA ASN A 36 -6.82 -19.43 13.56
C ASN A 36 -7.16 -18.80 12.20
N GLY A 37 -6.41 -17.76 11.81
CA GLY A 37 -6.58 -17.04 10.54
C GLY A 37 -7.71 -16.00 10.50
N LYS A 38 -8.43 -15.78 11.60
CA LYS A 38 -9.47 -14.74 11.70
C LYS A 38 -9.00 -13.58 12.56
N VAL A 39 -9.21 -12.35 12.11
CA VAL A 39 -8.94 -11.15 12.92
C VAL A 39 -9.86 -11.17 14.14
N VAL A 40 -9.28 -11.08 15.33
CA VAL A 40 -10.00 -11.06 16.62
C VAL A 40 -9.76 -9.76 17.41
N ASP A 41 -8.68 -9.03 17.11
CA ASP A 41 -8.37 -7.75 17.72
C ASP A 41 -7.46 -6.93 16.78
N THR A 42 -7.43 -5.62 16.97
CA THR A 42 -6.56 -4.69 16.23
C THR A 42 -6.00 -3.65 17.18
N LYS A 43 -4.68 -3.44 17.13
CA LYS A 43 -3.99 -2.45 17.94
C LYS A 43 -3.35 -1.38 17.08
N GLU A 44 -3.60 -0.11 17.43
CA GLU A 44 -2.86 1.01 16.88
C GLU A 44 -1.53 1.15 17.61
N VAL A 45 -0.44 1.27 16.86
CA VAL A 45 0.93 1.34 17.36
C VAL A 45 1.55 2.65 16.88
N THR A 46 2.19 3.39 17.79
CA THR A 46 2.70 4.75 17.52
C THR A 46 4.11 4.91 18.08
N ALA A 47 4.74 6.06 17.77
CA ALA A 47 6.00 6.43 18.43
C ALA A 47 5.85 6.58 19.96
N ALA A 48 4.67 6.96 20.46
CA ALA A 48 4.42 7.11 21.90
C ALA A 48 4.40 5.76 22.64
N SER A 49 4.07 4.67 21.95
CA SER A 49 4.20 3.30 22.49
C SER A 49 5.59 2.71 22.25
N GLU A 50 6.58 3.54 21.89
CA GLU A 50 7.91 3.12 21.46
C GLU A 50 7.88 2.07 20.33
N TRP A 51 6.86 2.12 19.47
CA TRP A 51 6.66 1.12 18.42
C TRP A 51 6.52 -0.32 18.94
N LYS A 52 6.08 -0.49 20.19
CA LYS A 52 5.80 -1.80 20.81
C LYS A 52 4.30 -2.01 20.91
N TYR A 53 3.89 -3.28 20.85
CA TYR A 53 2.50 -3.68 21.05
C TYR A 53 2.39 -5.02 21.76
N MET A 54 1.25 -5.22 22.41
CA MET A 54 0.95 -6.41 23.19
C MET A 54 -0.55 -6.67 23.20
N PHE A 55 -0.93 -7.93 23.03
CA PHE A 55 -2.26 -8.48 23.22
C PHE A 55 -2.19 -9.44 24.42
N GLU A 56 -2.94 -9.13 25.47
CA GLU A 56 -2.93 -9.88 26.73
C GLU A 56 -4.20 -10.73 26.90
N LYS A 57 -4.16 -11.67 27.86
CA LYS A 57 -5.34 -12.47 28.27
C LYS A 57 -6.00 -13.22 27.12
N LEU A 58 -5.17 -13.70 26.19
CA LEU A 58 -5.62 -14.49 25.05
C LEU A 58 -5.85 -15.92 25.49
N GLN A 59 -7.02 -16.49 25.18
CA GLN A 59 -7.29 -17.89 25.49
C GLN A 59 -6.32 -18.79 24.71
N ALA A 60 -5.64 -19.71 25.39
CA ALA A 60 -4.67 -20.60 24.75
C ALA A 60 -5.34 -21.81 24.07
N TYR A 61 -6.54 -22.21 24.52
CA TYR A 61 -7.25 -23.40 24.04
C TYR A 61 -8.73 -23.12 23.80
N ASP A 62 -9.32 -23.82 22.84
CA ASP A 62 -10.76 -23.82 22.58
C ASP A 62 -11.55 -24.68 23.59
N ALA A 63 -12.87 -24.72 23.44
CA ALA A 63 -13.76 -25.50 24.32
C ALA A 63 -13.49 -27.01 24.31
N ASN A 64 -12.80 -27.52 23.27
CA ASN A 64 -12.41 -28.92 23.14
C ASN A 64 -10.96 -29.18 23.63
N GLY A 65 -10.26 -28.15 24.11
CA GLY A 65 -8.87 -28.24 24.56
C GLY A 65 -7.85 -28.20 23.42
N VAL A 66 -8.22 -27.79 22.21
CA VAL A 66 -7.31 -27.62 21.07
C VAL A 66 -6.66 -26.24 21.16
N ALA A 67 -5.34 -26.17 20.99
CA ALA A 67 -4.61 -24.91 21.10
C ALA A 67 -4.97 -23.95 19.97
N TYR A 68 -5.20 -22.68 20.30
CA TYR A 68 -5.35 -21.62 19.31
C TYR A 68 -3.99 -21.29 18.68
N LYS A 69 -3.99 -21.10 17.36
CA LYS A 69 -2.87 -20.50 16.63
C LYS A 69 -3.07 -18.99 16.60
N TYR A 70 -2.10 -18.25 17.11
CA TYR A 70 -2.07 -16.80 17.03
C TYR A 70 -1.01 -16.34 16.03
N GLU A 71 -1.39 -15.35 15.21
CA GLU A 71 -0.54 -14.70 14.22
C GLU A 71 -0.82 -13.21 14.26
N VAL A 72 0.12 -12.40 13.77
CA VAL A 72 -0.08 -10.95 13.63
C VAL A 72 0.02 -10.56 12.17
N LYS A 73 -0.74 -9.55 11.77
CA LYS A 73 -0.65 -8.98 10.43
C LYS A 73 -0.66 -7.46 10.54
N GLU A 74 0.28 -6.80 9.88
CA GLU A 74 0.21 -5.36 9.72
C GLU A 74 -0.78 -5.00 8.60
N GLN A 75 -1.63 -4.00 8.83
CA GLN A 75 -2.39 -3.39 7.75
C GLN A 75 -1.44 -2.64 6.80
N GLN A 76 -1.86 -2.48 5.53
CA GLN A 76 -1.00 -1.88 4.52
C GLN A 76 -0.50 -0.48 4.95
N VAL A 77 0.81 -0.27 4.79
CA VAL A 77 1.44 1.04 4.96
C VAL A 77 1.96 1.50 3.60
N ALA A 78 1.34 2.55 3.06
CA ALA A 78 1.71 3.08 1.75
C ALA A 78 3.20 3.46 1.67
N GLY A 79 3.89 3.00 0.62
CA GLY A 79 5.31 3.26 0.41
C GLY A 79 6.26 2.42 1.28
N TYR A 80 5.76 1.37 1.94
CA TYR A 80 6.57 0.43 2.70
C TYR A 80 6.26 -1.02 2.36
N LYS A 81 7.31 -1.85 2.34
CA LYS A 81 7.20 -3.30 2.32
C LYS A 81 7.30 -3.82 3.75
N SER A 82 6.32 -4.61 4.17
CA SER A 82 6.28 -5.20 5.52
C SER A 82 6.86 -6.63 5.51
N GLU A 83 7.65 -6.96 6.52
CA GLU A 83 8.22 -8.28 6.74
C GLU A 83 8.00 -8.71 8.20
N LEU A 84 7.51 -9.93 8.40
CA LEU A 84 7.24 -10.51 9.71
C LEU A 84 8.31 -11.52 10.11
N LYS A 85 8.85 -11.38 11.32
CA LYS A 85 9.74 -12.36 11.96
C LYS A 85 9.19 -12.72 13.33
N GLY A 86 8.48 -13.85 13.42
CA GLY A 86 7.65 -14.15 14.59
C GLY A 86 6.52 -13.13 14.71
N TYR A 87 6.55 -12.31 15.77
CA TYR A 87 5.63 -11.19 15.95
C TYR A 87 6.29 -9.82 15.72
N ASP A 88 7.59 -9.77 15.41
CA ASP A 88 8.24 -8.51 15.08
C ASP A 88 7.95 -8.13 13.63
N ILE A 89 7.64 -6.85 13.42
CA ILE A 89 7.28 -6.29 12.12
C ILE A 89 8.40 -5.35 11.69
N THR A 90 8.90 -5.51 10.47
CA THR A 90 9.85 -4.57 9.85
C THR A 90 9.22 -3.93 8.63
N ASN A 91 9.14 -2.61 8.59
CA ASN A 91 8.78 -1.87 7.36
C ASN A 91 10.03 -1.33 6.70
N THR A 92 10.28 -1.76 5.46
CA THR A 92 11.33 -1.19 4.62
C THR A 92 10.72 -0.19 3.65
N LYS A 93 11.26 1.03 3.61
CA LYS A 93 10.78 2.04 2.65
C LYS A 93 11.03 1.54 1.25
N VAL A 94 9.97 1.45 0.46
CA VAL A 94 10.12 1.22 -0.97
C VAL A 94 10.26 2.56 -1.65
N GLY A 95 11.18 2.65 -2.61
CA GLY A 95 11.36 3.86 -3.41
C GLY A 95 10.03 4.28 -4.03
N LYS A 96 9.71 5.57 -3.97
CA LYS A 96 8.62 6.14 -4.76
C LYS A 96 9.06 6.17 -6.21
N THR A 97 8.18 5.75 -7.11
CA THR A 97 8.40 5.95 -8.55
C THR A 97 7.60 7.16 -9.02
N LYS A 98 7.93 7.63 -10.23
CA LYS A 98 7.16 8.63 -10.94
C LYS A 98 6.94 8.17 -12.37
N VAL A 99 5.83 8.60 -12.95
CA VAL A 99 5.52 8.37 -14.37
C VAL A 99 5.32 9.72 -15.00
N GLU A 100 6.17 10.04 -15.98
CA GLU A 100 6.14 11.32 -16.66
C GLU A 100 6.31 11.13 -18.17
N GLY A 101 5.85 12.10 -18.93
CA GLY A 101 5.99 12.08 -20.38
C GLY A 101 5.53 13.37 -21.01
N THR A 102 5.66 13.42 -22.33
CA THR A 102 5.26 14.56 -23.15
C THR A 102 4.38 14.07 -24.28
N LYS A 103 3.22 14.70 -24.44
CA LYS A 103 2.37 14.48 -25.61
C LYS A 103 3.02 15.14 -26.83
N THR A 104 3.24 14.35 -27.87
CA THR A 104 3.65 14.83 -29.18
C THR A 104 2.49 14.76 -30.15
N TRP A 105 2.35 15.78 -30.98
CA TRP A 105 1.37 15.85 -32.05
C TRP A 105 2.08 15.65 -33.39
N ASN A 106 1.67 14.62 -34.15
CA ASN A 106 2.17 14.36 -35.51
C ASN A 106 1.08 14.69 -36.53
N ASP A 107 0.81 15.98 -36.68
CA ASP A 107 -0.36 16.53 -37.38
C ASP A 107 -0.01 17.73 -38.27
N ASP A 108 1.27 17.86 -38.65
CA ASP A 108 1.80 19.00 -39.42
C ASP A 108 1.45 20.38 -38.82
N ASN A 109 1.40 20.47 -37.49
CA ASN A 109 1.08 21.69 -36.75
C ASN A 109 -0.31 22.26 -37.07
N ALA A 110 -1.30 21.36 -37.12
CA ALA A 110 -2.71 21.68 -37.27
C ALA A 110 -3.20 22.78 -36.31
N LYS A 111 -4.13 23.62 -36.80
CA LYS A 111 -4.66 24.79 -36.07
C LYS A 111 -5.86 24.45 -35.17
N ASP A 112 -6.47 23.30 -35.38
CA ASP A 112 -7.69 22.80 -34.75
C ASP A 112 -7.41 21.77 -33.65
N ARG A 113 -6.20 21.78 -33.07
CA ARG A 113 -5.88 20.97 -31.90
C ARG A 113 -6.83 21.27 -30.75
N PRO A 114 -7.24 20.26 -29.96
CA PRO A 114 -7.98 20.52 -28.75
C PRO A 114 -7.12 21.35 -27.79
N GLU A 115 -7.78 22.15 -26.95
CA GLU A 115 -7.07 22.97 -25.96
C GLU A 115 -6.39 22.11 -24.88
N MET A 116 -6.92 20.90 -24.66
CA MET A 116 -6.49 19.97 -23.62
C MET A 116 -6.80 18.52 -24.00
N ILE A 117 -6.04 17.59 -23.43
CA ILE A 117 -6.31 16.15 -23.45
C ILE A 117 -6.34 15.62 -22.02
N LYS A 118 -6.85 14.40 -21.84
CA LYS A 118 -6.82 13.68 -20.56
C LYS A 118 -5.92 12.46 -20.69
N VAL A 119 -4.93 12.37 -19.80
CA VAL A 119 -4.01 11.25 -19.67
C VAL A 119 -4.34 10.52 -18.39
N ASP A 120 -4.72 9.26 -18.50
CA ASP A 120 -4.99 8.37 -17.39
C ASP A 120 -3.70 7.64 -16.98
N LEU A 121 -3.45 7.57 -15.68
CA LEU A 121 -2.46 6.67 -15.08
C LEU A 121 -3.15 5.38 -14.67
N LEU A 122 -2.65 4.26 -15.17
CA LEU A 122 -3.11 2.93 -14.85
C LEU A 122 -2.10 2.25 -13.92
N GLN A 123 -2.62 1.65 -12.85
CA GLN A 123 -1.88 0.77 -11.95
C GLN A 123 -2.45 -0.65 -12.11
N ASN A 124 -1.62 -1.59 -12.56
CA ASN A 124 -2.03 -2.97 -12.86
C ASN A 124 -3.30 -3.03 -13.74
N GLY A 125 -3.40 -2.13 -14.73
CA GLY A 125 -4.54 -2.03 -15.65
C GLY A 125 -5.76 -1.27 -15.12
N THR A 126 -5.76 -0.78 -13.88
CA THR A 126 -6.85 0.02 -13.31
C THR A 126 -6.48 1.51 -13.31
N VAL A 127 -7.37 2.37 -13.79
CA VAL A 127 -7.16 3.83 -13.73
C VAL A 127 -7.19 4.30 -12.29
N ILE A 128 -6.11 4.94 -11.83
CA ILE A 128 -5.97 5.46 -10.47
C ILE A 128 -5.86 6.98 -10.40
N ALA A 129 -5.54 7.63 -11.51
CA ALA A 129 -5.49 9.09 -11.62
C ALA A 129 -5.68 9.52 -13.07
N THR A 130 -6.14 10.74 -13.27
CA THR A 130 -6.25 11.40 -14.59
C THR A 130 -5.65 12.79 -14.48
N GLN A 131 -4.82 13.17 -15.45
CA GLN A 131 -4.24 14.50 -15.56
C GLN A 131 -4.69 15.18 -16.85
N GLU A 132 -5.09 16.45 -16.73
CA GLU A 132 -5.36 17.30 -17.87
C GLU A 132 -4.06 17.91 -18.38
N VAL A 133 -3.80 17.74 -19.67
CA VAL A 133 -2.55 18.14 -20.33
C VAL A 133 -2.89 19.10 -21.45
N SER A 134 -2.22 20.24 -21.51
CA SER A 134 -2.54 21.31 -22.45
C SER A 134 -1.28 22.00 -22.96
N LYS A 135 -1.45 22.94 -23.90
CA LYS A 135 -0.36 23.82 -24.32
C LYS A 135 0.23 24.63 -23.16
N ALA A 136 -0.59 25.00 -22.17
CA ALA A 136 -0.14 25.74 -20.99
C ALA A 136 0.80 24.90 -20.10
N THR A 137 0.60 23.58 -20.04
CA THR A 137 1.51 22.64 -19.34
C THR A 137 2.70 22.23 -20.21
N GLY A 138 2.87 22.82 -21.40
CA GLY A 138 3.87 22.41 -22.37
C GLY A 138 3.65 20.99 -22.90
N TRP A 139 2.40 20.51 -22.87
CA TRP A 139 2.01 19.15 -23.23
C TRP A 139 2.68 18.06 -22.38
N LYS A 140 3.10 18.38 -21.15
CA LYS A 140 3.73 17.44 -20.22
C LYS A 140 2.76 16.95 -19.16
N TYR A 141 2.92 15.69 -18.76
CA TYR A 141 2.26 15.10 -17.59
C TYR A 141 3.31 14.51 -16.65
N GLU A 142 2.99 14.50 -15.36
CA GLU A 142 3.85 13.97 -14.32
C GLU A 142 3.00 13.49 -13.14
N PHE A 143 3.04 12.18 -12.89
CA PHE A 143 2.45 11.54 -11.72
C PHE A 143 3.57 11.19 -10.73
N LYS A 144 3.54 11.81 -9.55
CA LYS A 144 4.54 11.66 -8.48
C LYS A 144 4.05 10.75 -7.37
N ASP A 145 4.97 10.38 -6.49
CA ASP A 145 4.70 9.69 -5.24
C ASP A 145 3.96 8.34 -5.42
N LEU A 146 4.22 7.67 -6.54
CA LEU A 146 3.59 6.39 -6.86
C LEU A 146 4.25 5.27 -6.04
N ALA A 147 3.43 4.44 -5.41
CA ALA A 147 3.89 3.27 -4.66
C ALA A 147 4.56 2.28 -5.63
N ALA A 148 5.76 1.80 -5.33
CA ALA A 148 6.41 0.84 -6.23
C ALA A 148 5.89 -0.60 -6.08
N TYR A 149 5.28 -0.95 -4.94
CA TYR A 149 4.87 -2.32 -4.63
C TYR A 149 3.52 -2.38 -3.93
N ASP A 150 2.79 -3.48 -4.14
CA ASP A 150 1.52 -3.81 -3.50
C ASP A 150 1.68 -4.37 -2.07
N GLU A 151 0.55 -4.74 -1.46
CA GLU A 151 0.47 -5.29 -0.10
C GLU A 151 1.30 -6.57 0.11
N ASN A 152 1.55 -7.33 -0.95
CA ASN A 152 2.30 -8.58 -0.91
C ASN A 152 3.78 -8.37 -1.29
N GLY A 153 4.20 -7.12 -1.53
CA GLY A 153 5.53 -6.79 -2.02
C GLY A 153 5.73 -7.10 -3.50
N VAL A 154 4.67 -7.25 -4.29
CA VAL A 154 4.74 -7.40 -5.75
C VAL A 154 4.80 -6.02 -6.38
N ALA A 155 5.71 -5.83 -7.35
CA ALA A 155 5.87 -4.53 -7.99
C ALA A 155 4.60 -4.11 -8.76
N TYR A 156 4.18 -2.86 -8.59
CA TYR A 156 3.11 -2.29 -9.40
C TYR A 156 3.61 -2.05 -10.83
N LYS A 157 2.81 -2.48 -11.81
CA LYS A 157 2.99 -2.07 -13.20
C LYS A 157 2.23 -0.77 -13.42
N TYR A 158 2.94 0.28 -13.82
CA TYR A 158 2.34 1.54 -14.23
C TYR A 158 2.37 1.71 -15.73
N GLU A 159 1.25 2.15 -16.29
CA GLU A 159 1.07 2.48 -17.70
C GLU A 159 0.29 3.79 -17.80
N VAL A 160 0.41 4.48 -18.93
CA VAL A 160 -0.43 5.64 -19.22
C VAL A 160 -1.31 5.35 -20.41
N LYS A 161 -2.48 5.97 -20.44
CA LYS A 161 -3.38 5.91 -21.57
C LYS A 161 -3.97 7.28 -21.83
N GLU A 162 -3.94 7.70 -23.08
CA GLU A 162 -4.67 8.89 -23.50
C GLU A 162 -6.15 8.53 -23.73
N GLN A 163 -7.05 9.37 -23.20
CA GLN A 163 -8.47 9.25 -23.52
C GLN A 163 -8.73 9.65 -24.98
N PRO A 164 -9.71 9.04 -25.67
CA PRO A 164 -9.96 9.30 -27.09
C PRO A 164 -10.06 10.79 -27.41
N VAL A 165 -9.28 11.24 -28.38
CA VAL A 165 -9.33 12.61 -28.91
C VAL A 165 -10.00 12.55 -30.28
N ALA A 166 -11.10 13.28 -30.47
CA ALA A 166 -11.83 13.26 -31.73
C ALA A 166 -10.93 13.67 -32.91
N GLY A 167 -10.89 12.84 -33.95
CA GLY A 167 -10.06 13.08 -35.14
C GLY A 167 -8.61 12.60 -35.04
N TYR A 168 -8.19 12.01 -33.91
CA TYR A 168 -6.82 11.52 -33.71
C TYR A 168 -6.80 10.05 -33.28
N GLU A 169 -5.80 9.32 -33.77
CA GLU A 169 -5.44 8.00 -33.29
C GLU A 169 -4.28 8.13 -32.29
N SER A 170 -4.41 7.51 -31.12
CA SER A 170 -3.42 7.61 -30.03
C SER A 170 -2.53 6.37 -30.01
N LYS A 171 -1.22 6.57 -29.87
CA LYS A 171 -0.24 5.53 -29.60
C LYS A 171 0.62 5.95 -28.41
N VAL A 172 0.72 5.07 -27.41
CA VAL A 172 1.54 5.22 -26.20
C VAL A 172 2.86 4.48 -26.38
#